data_AF-A0A0F5JK83-F1
#
_entry.id   AF-A0A0F5JK83-F1
#
_cell.length_a   1.000
_cell.length_b   1.000
_cell.length_c   1.000
_cell.angle_alpha   90.00
_cell.angle_beta   90.00
_cell.angle_gamma   90.00
#
_symmetry.space_group_name_H-M   'P 1'
#
loop_
_entity.id
_entity.type
_entity.pdbx_description
1 polymer ?
#
loop_
_entity_poly.entity_id
_entity_poly.type
_entity_poly.pdbx_seq_one_letter_code
_entity_poly.pdbx_strand_id
1 'polypeptide(L)'
;MKNRKNIYIAAALLVAGVVPTGAQTGNSPISVACNDLMQKGDSLYIDATIRVKGDLIESRKSLTLTPLLESAEQKEGLPSILLNGKNRAKVYKREVALKNLQDEPRYQVLRASDASEHTIPYKMVIAWEPWMKDARFILAQDLCGCGKEEAVGPLLIADKIRMAPTERYKVQPTLAYISPEAETEKHRAEVGTAYLDFQVGKSQILPDFRNNASELDKINSTIRSVTSDKNITPKGIILKGYASPEGSYASNDRLSDNRVKALRDYIRSKNDFPQSFFTLENEPEDWARFKAQAEADYDMPARDEVLSIINSDLQPDQKEAKLRALKSGSAFSYVLKNIFPSLRRSEYRIDYTVREFTVEEGREIIKTRPQQLSLSEMFAVANSYETGSKEYNDVFEIAVRMYSSDPVANLNAANISIGKGDYESAKKYLSKAGNSAEAIHARGVIKLIEGDLDGAETLLKQAKEAGVIDAAANLRELQKKRDDNALFDSFNMHN
;
A
#
# COMPACT_ATOMS: atom_id res chain seq x y z
N MET A 1 -22.85 -53.75 -16.75
CA MET A 1 -21.39 -54.00 -16.82
C MET A 1 -20.79 -53.60 -15.48
N LYS A 2 -20.24 -54.55 -14.70
CA LYS A 2 -19.60 -54.27 -13.41
C LYS A 2 -18.26 -53.59 -13.66
N ASN A 3 -18.14 -52.30 -13.39
CA ASN A 3 -16.85 -51.61 -13.40
C ASN A 3 -15.98 -52.18 -12.27
N ARG A 4 -14.97 -52.97 -12.64
CA ARG A 4 -13.85 -53.31 -11.75
C ARG A 4 -13.05 -52.02 -11.53
N LYS A 5 -13.19 -51.39 -10.36
CA LYS A 5 -12.29 -50.33 -9.91
C LYS A 5 -10.96 -50.97 -9.50
N ASN A 6 -9.86 -50.55 -10.13
CA ASN A 6 -8.52 -51.02 -9.80
C ASN A 6 -8.06 -50.33 -8.51
N ILE A 7 -7.90 -51.10 -7.43
CA ILE A 7 -7.29 -50.66 -6.17
C ILE A 7 -5.79 -50.88 -6.29
N TYR A 8 -4.98 -49.83 -6.25
CA TYR A 8 -3.53 -49.92 -6.26
C TYR A 8 -2.98 -49.73 -4.84
N ILE A 9 -2.36 -50.77 -4.28
CA ILE A 9 -1.63 -50.70 -3.02
C ILE A 9 -0.20 -50.26 -3.35
N ALA A 10 0.14 -49.00 -3.10
CA ALA A 10 1.48 -48.47 -3.28
C ALA A 10 2.11 -48.15 -1.92
N ALA A 11 3.30 -48.70 -1.66
CA ALA A 11 4.09 -48.40 -0.46
C ALA A 11 4.93 -47.14 -0.70
N ALA A 12 4.57 -46.03 -0.05
CA ALA A 12 5.38 -44.81 -0.01
C ALA A 12 5.83 -44.55 1.44
N LEU A 13 7.14 -44.46 1.65
CA LEU A 13 7.80 -44.07 2.90
C LEU A 13 7.75 -42.55 3.04
N LEU A 14 7.04 -42.04 4.03
CA LEU A 14 7.01 -40.62 4.40
C LEU A 14 7.25 -40.49 5.91
N VAL A 15 8.17 -39.60 6.27
CA VAL A 15 8.60 -39.26 7.63
C VAL A 15 7.55 -38.34 8.25
N ALA A 16 6.99 -38.73 9.40
CA ALA A 16 5.88 -38.04 10.05
C ALA A 16 6.34 -36.86 10.92
N GLY A 17 5.79 -35.66 10.65
CA GLY A 17 5.64 -34.60 11.64
C GLY A 17 4.28 -34.75 12.33
N VAL A 18 4.28 -34.88 13.65
CA VAL A 18 3.05 -35.15 14.44
C VAL A 18 2.43 -33.83 14.87
N VAL A 19 1.20 -33.54 14.44
CA VAL A 19 0.33 -32.54 15.06
C VAL A 19 -0.73 -33.29 15.88
N PRO A 20 -0.93 -32.99 17.17
CA PRO A 20 -1.86 -33.74 18.00
C PRO A 20 -3.30 -33.27 17.75
N THR A 21 -4.14 -34.13 17.20
CA THR A 21 -5.60 -34.00 17.25
C THR A 21 -6.18 -35.00 18.25
N GLY A 22 -7.14 -34.52 19.06
CA GLY A 22 -7.58 -35.14 20.31
C GLY A 22 -7.95 -36.61 20.23
N ALA A 23 -7.29 -37.42 21.06
CA ALA A 23 -7.72 -38.77 21.38
C ALA A 23 -8.99 -38.71 22.23
N GLN A 24 -10.10 -39.28 21.76
CA GLN A 24 -11.25 -39.53 22.61
C GLN A 24 -10.94 -40.70 23.55
N THR A 25 -10.64 -40.38 24.81
CA THR A 25 -10.53 -41.33 25.91
C THR A 25 -11.92 -41.71 26.42
N GLY A 26 -12.51 -42.72 25.80
CA GLY A 26 -13.46 -43.64 26.43
C GLY A 26 -12.78 -45.00 26.53
N ASN A 27 -13.16 -45.85 27.49
CA ASN A 27 -12.60 -47.18 27.74
C ASN A 27 -12.94 -48.20 26.62
N SER A 28 -12.88 -47.76 25.36
CA SER A 28 -13.16 -48.53 24.17
C SER A 28 -12.01 -49.50 23.90
N PRO A 29 -12.31 -50.75 23.56
CA PRO A 29 -11.30 -51.75 23.21
C PRO A 29 -10.53 -51.49 21.93
N ILE A 30 -11.01 -50.51 21.15
CA ILE A 30 -10.47 -50.06 19.88
C ILE A 30 -10.26 -48.56 19.95
N SER A 31 -9.10 -48.11 19.51
CA SER A 31 -8.81 -46.69 19.31
C SER A 31 -8.32 -46.43 17.89
N VAL A 32 -8.61 -45.23 17.39
CA VAL A 32 -8.28 -44.80 16.03
C VAL A 32 -7.59 -43.44 16.07
N ALA A 33 -6.69 -43.22 15.14
CA ALA A 33 -6.07 -41.92 14.91
C ALA A 33 -5.95 -41.67 13.40
N CYS A 34 -6.40 -40.50 12.93
CA CYS A 34 -6.09 -40.03 11.60
C CYS A 34 -4.67 -39.47 11.60
N ASN A 35 -3.77 -40.03 10.81
CA ASN A 35 -2.44 -39.47 10.58
C ASN A 35 -2.53 -38.40 9.47
N ASP A 36 -3.20 -38.71 8.36
CA ASP A 36 -3.57 -37.76 7.32
C ASP A 36 -4.76 -38.28 6.48
N LEU A 37 -5.59 -37.35 6.00
CA LEU A 37 -6.72 -37.64 5.12
C LEU A 37 -6.89 -36.48 4.16
N MET A 38 -6.33 -36.63 2.95
CA MET A 38 -6.12 -35.50 2.05
C MET A 38 -6.42 -35.84 0.60
N GLN A 39 -7.14 -34.94 -0.08
CA GLN A 39 -7.30 -34.96 -1.52
C GLN A 39 -6.13 -34.26 -2.20
N LYS A 40 -5.57 -34.89 -3.24
CA LYS A 40 -4.54 -34.32 -4.12
C LYS A 40 -4.77 -34.82 -5.55
N GLY A 41 -5.05 -33.89 -6.46
CA GLY A 41 -5.41 -34.21 -7.84
C GLY A 41 -6.65 -35.13 -7.88
N ASP A 42 -6.58 -36.22 -8.63
CA ASP A 42 -7.71 -37.15 -8.78
C ASP A 42 -7.71 -38.28 -7.72
N SER A 43 -6.99 -38.10 -6.61
CA SER A 43 -6.79 -39.13 -5.58
C SER A 43 -7.06 -38.63 -4.15
N LEU A 44 -7.60 -39.52 -3.32
CA LEU A 44 -7.69 -39.40 -1.86
C LEU A 44 -6.63 -40.27 -1.21
N TYR A 45 -5.76 -39.64 -0.43
CA TYR A 45 -4.74 -40.30 0.40
C TYR A 45 -5.29 -40.50 1.80
N ILE A 46 -5.26 -41.75 2.28
CA ILE A 46 -5.76 -42.16 3.58
C ILE A 46 -4.58 -42.72 4.37
N ASP A 47 -4.28 -42.13 5.53
CA ASP A 47 -3.31 -42.63 6.49
C ASP A 47 -3.93 -42.59 7.89
N ALA A 48 -4.21 -43.76 8.46
CA ALA A 48 -4.75 -43.90 9.80
C ALA A 48 -4.06 -45.00 10.59
N THR A 49 -4.11 -44.87 11.90
CA THR A 49 -3.63 -45.89 12.84
C THR A 49 -4.82 -46.46 13.58
N ILE A 50 -5.03 -47.78 13.47
CA ILE A 50 -6.07 -48.50 14.20
C ILE A 50 -5.40 -49.38 15.26
N ARG A 51 -5.80 -49.23 16.52
CA ARG A 51 -5.30 -50.05 17.63
C ARG A 51 -6.42 -50.90 18.20
N VAL A 52 -6.13 -52.18 18.40
CA VAL A 52 -7.10 -53.17 18.87
C VAL A 52 -6.48 -54.03 19.96
N LYS A 53 -7.12 -54.13 21.12
CA LYS A 53 -6.70 -55.09 22.15
C LYS A 53 -7.10 -56.51 21.73
N GLY A 54 -6.13 -57.39 21.52
CA GLY A 54 -6.33 -58.75 21.02
C GLY A 54 -7.04 -59.67 22.02
N ASP A 55 -6.85 -59.42 23.32
CA ASP A 55 -7.38 -60.25 24.42
C ASP A 55 -8.91 -60.26 24.52
N LEU A 56 -9.57 -59.35 23.81
CA LEU A 56 -11.02 -59.21 23.81
C LEU A 56 -11.72 -60.11 22.79
N ILE A 57 -10.97 -60.68 21.84
CA ILE A 57 -11.53 -61.51 20.79
C ILE A 57 -11.44 -62.97 21.23
N GLU A 58 -12.57 -63.48 21.72
CA GLU A 58 -12.70 -64.87 22.13
C GLU A 58 -12.30 -65.87 21.03
N SER A 59 -11.81 -67.05 21.44
CA SER A 59 -11.28 -68.08 20.55
C SER A 59 -12.18 -68.43 19.35
N ARG A 60 -13.51 -68.41 19.52
CA ARG A 60 -14.49 -68.77 18.48
C ARG A 60 -15.13 -67.57 17.75
N LYS A 61 -14.79 -66.34 18.14
CA LYS A 61 -15.33 -65.10 17.54
C LYS A 61 -14.36 -64.49 16.53
N SER A 62 -14.88 -63.54 15.77
CA SER A 62 -14.12 -62.65 14.90
C SER A 62 -14.56 -61.21 15.10
N LEU A 63 -13.67 -60.28 14.84
CA LEU A 63 -13.93 -58.86 14.77
C LEU A 63 -13.59 -58.37 13.36
N THR A 64 -14.58 -57.85 12.66
CA THR A 64 -14.40 -57.18 11.37
C THR A 64 -14.41 -55.68 11.60
N LEU A 65 -13.34 -55.02 11.19
CA LEU A 65 -13.23 -53.56 11.20
C LEU A 65 -13.32 -53.07 9.76
N THR A 66 -14.34 -52.29 9.47
CA THR A 66 -14.58 -51.78 8.11
C THR A 66 -14.42 -50.27 8.12
N PRO A 67 -13.25 -49.76 7.69
CA PRO A 67 -13.07 -48.34 7.44
C PRO A 67 -14.01 -47.92 6.31
N LEU A 68 -14.60 -46.74 6.43
CA LEU A 68 -15.58 -46.28 5.47
C LEU A 68 -15.64 -44.77 5.38
N LEU A 69 -15.94 -44.29 4.18
CA LEU A 69 -16.24 -42.89 3.90
C LEU A 69 -17.75 -42.74 3.88
N GLU A 70 -18.29 -41.77 4.61
CA GLU A 70 -19.72 -41.47 4.56
C GLU A 70 -20.00 -39.97 4.50
N SER A 71 -20.99 -39.62 3.69
CA SER A 71 -21.64 -38.31 3.63
C SER A 71 -23.14 -38.51 3.93
N ALA A 72 -23.93 -37.44 3.83
CA ALA A 72 -25.39 -37.56 3.94
C ALA A 72 -26.02 -38.40 2.81
N GLU A 73 -25.39 -38.43 1.64
CA GLU A 73 -25.95 -39.02 0.41
C GLU A 73 -25.37 -40.39 0.09
N GLN A 74 -24.11 -40.63 0.46
CA GLN A 74 -23.36 -41.80 0.02
C GLN A 74 -22.45 -42.36 1.12
N LYS A 75 -22.33 -43.69 1.13
CA LYS A 75 -21.45 -44.46 2.00
C LYS A 75 -20.64 -45.46 1.17
N GLU A 76 -19.32 -45.43 1.29
CA GLU A 76 -18.41 -46.35 0.61
C GLU A 76 -17.53 -47.09 1.62
N GLY A 77 -17.67 -48.41 1.68
CA GLY A 77 -16.84 -49.28 2.51
C GLY A 77 -15.50 -49.57 1.85
N LEU A 78 -14.43 -49.49 2.64
CA LEU A 78 -13.05 -49.74 2.22
C LEU A 78 -12.62 -51.16 2.67
N PRO A 79 -11.52 -51.71 2.11
CA PRO A 79 -11.06 -53.06 2.45
C PRO A 79 -10.94 -53.27 3.97
N SER A 80 -11.60 -54.30 4.47
CA SER A 80 -11.76 -54.53 5.91
C SER A 80 -10.55 -55.19 6.56
N ILE A 81 -10.43 -55.04 7.87
CA ILE A 81 -9.44 -55.75 8.69
C ILE A 81 -10.20 -56.82 9.48
N LEU A 82 -9.81 -58.08 9.32
CA LEU A 82 -10.38 -59.18 10.10
C LEU A 82 -9.42 -59.64 11.20
N LEU A 83 -9.84 -59.55 12.46
CA LEU A 83 -9.16 -60.16 13.59
C LEU A 83 -9.90 -61.43 14.02
N ASN A 84 -9.23 -62.57 13.89
CA ASN A 84 -9.80 -63.87 14.25
C ASN A 84 -9.33 -64.36 15.63
N GLY A 85 -10.27 -64.88 16.43
CA GLY A 85 -9.93 -65.69 17.59
C GLY A 85 -9.17 -66.97 17.23
N LYS A 86 -8.53 -67.62 18.21
CA LYS A 86 -7.66 -68.79 18.00
C LYS A 86 -8.28 -69.93 17.18
N ASN A 87 -9.52 -70.34 17.47
CA ASN A 87 -10.20 -71.37 16.71
C ASN A 87 -10.79 -70.84 15.40
N ARG A 88 -11.34 -69.62 15.40
CA ARG A 88 -11.87 -68.97 14.19
C ARG A 88 -10.78 -68.80 13.12
N ALA A 89 -9.54 -68.50 13.52
CA ALA A 89 -8.39 -68.42 12.61
C ALA A 89 -8.07 -69.76 11.91
N LYS A 90 -8.25 -70.89 12.61
CA LYS A 90 -8.09 -72.23 12.00
C LYS A 90 -9.21 -72.54 11.01
N VAL A 91 -10.44 -72.16 11.35
CA VAL A 91 -11.61 -72.29 10.45
C VAL A 91 -11.39 -71.44 9.19
N TYR A 92 -11.01 -70.17 9.36
CA TYR A 92 -10.71 -69.27 8.25
C TYR A 92 -9.65 -69.85 7.31
N LYS A 93 -8.51 -70.36 7.85
CA LYS A 93 -7.47 -71.01 7.03
C LYS A 93 -7.99 -72.21 6.23
N ARG A 94 -8.89 -73.01 6.82
CA ARG A 94 -9.55 -74.12 6.11
C ARG A 94 -10.48 -73.62 5.02
N GLU A 95 -11.31 -72.61 5.29
CA GLU A 95 -12.24 -72.06 4.31
C GLU A 95 -11.52 -71.41 3.13
N VAL A 96 -10.39 -70.73 3.36
CA VAL A 96 -9.49 -70.25 2.29
C VAL A 96 -8.98 -71.42 1.44
N ALA A 97 -8.44 -72.48 2.06
CA ALA A 97 -7.87 -73.62 1.35
C ALA A 97 -8.92 -74.39 0.52
N LEU A 98 -10.17 -74.43 1.02
CA LEU A 98 -11.31 -75.06 0.34
C LEU A 98 -11.99 -74.14 -0.67
N LYS A 99 -11.55 -72.88 -0.82
CA LYS A 99 -12.20 -71.86 -1.67
C LYS A 99 -13.68 -71.64 -1.32
N ASN A 100 -14.01 -71.71 -0.03
CA ASN A 100 -15.36 -71.55 0.49
C ASN A 100 -15.68 -70.11 0.92
N LEU A 101 -14.70 -69.21 0.89
CA LEU A 101 -14.90 -67.81 1.26
C LEU A 101 -15.35 -66.99 0.05
N GLN A 102 -16.25 -66.04 0.29
CA GLN A 102 -16.55 -65.00 -0.68
C GLN A 102 -15.33 -64.08 -0.87
N ASP A 103 -15.19 -63.56 -2.08
CA ASP A 103 -14.10 -62.66 -2.49
C ASP A 103 -14.38 -61.25 -1.97
N GLU A 104 -14.26 -61.07 -0.66
CA GLU A 104 -14.32 -59.75 -0.01
C GLU A 104 -12.91 -59.16 0.07
N PRO A 105 -12.69 -57.92 -0.42
CA PRO A 105 -11.40 -57.27 -0.32
C PRO A 105 -11.06 -57.00 1.15
N ARG A 106 -9.92 -57.52 1.60
CA ARG A 106 -9.41 -57.33 2.96
C ARG A 106 -8.08 -56.62 2.91
N TYR A 107 -7.95 -55.59 3.74
CA TYR A 107 -6.69 -54.92 3.95
C TYR A 107 -5.71 -55.83 4.68
N GLN A 108 -6.18 -56.49 5.76
CA GLN A 108 -5.35 -57.39 6.55
C GLN A 108 -6.20 -58.44 7.29
N VAL A 109 -5.65 -59.64 7.46
CA VAL A 109 -6.23 -60.67 8.35
C VAL A 109 -5.21 -61.02 9.41
N LEU A 110 -5.61 -60.86 10.67
CA LEU A 110 -4.78 -61.08 11.85
C LEU A 110 -5.39 -62.16 12.73
N ARG A 111 -4.55 -62.81 13.53
CA ARG A 111 -4.99 -63.67 14.62
C ARG A 111 -4.84 -62.88 15.92
N ALA A 112 -5.94 -62.75 16.65
CA ALA A 112 -6.03 -61.88 17.82
C ALA A 112 -4.99 -62.24 18.90
N SER A 113 -4.72 -63.53 19.08
CA SER A 113 -3.76 -64.03 20.09
C SER A 113 -2.27 -63.79 19.76
N ASP A 114 -1.95 -63.16 18.63
CA ASP A 114 -0.55 -62.94 18.23
C ASP A 114 0.07 -61.73 18.95
N ALA A 115 -0.75 -60.84 19.53
CA ALA A 115 -0.33 -59.71 20.37
C ALA A 115 -1.46 -59.31 21.34
N SER A 116 -1.11 -58.80 22.52
CA SER A 116 -2.08 -58.23 23.47
C SER A 116 -2.73 -56.95 22.91
N GLU A 117 -1.99 -56.18 22.10
CA GLU A 117 -2.48 -55.04 21.33
C GLU A 117 -1.90 -55.08 19.89
N HIS A 118 -2.77 -54.94 18.90
CA HIS A 118 -2.41 -54.81 17.49
C HIS A 118 -2.41 -53.34 17.10
N THR A 119 -1.31 -52.84 16.51
CA THR A 119 -1.25 -51.51 15.88
C THR A 119 -1.20 -51.69 14.38
N ILE A 120 -2.24 -51.23 13.68
CA ILE A 120 -2.45 -51.47 12.26
C ILE A 120 -2.34 -50.14 11.51
N PRO A 121 -1.28 -49.90 10.73
CA PRO A 121 -1.22 -48.77 9.82
C PRO A 121 -2.13 -49.04 8.63
N TYR A 122 -3.17 -48.22 8.46
CA TYR A 122 -4.12 -48.28 7.37
C TYR A 122 -3.79 -47.18 6.34
N LYS A 123 -3.06 -47.56 5.29
CA LYS A 123 -2.57 -46.62 4.27
C LYS A 123 -3.11 -47.01 2.90
N MET A 124 -3.84 -46.09 2.27
CA MET A 124 -4.45 -46.33 0.97
C MET A 124 -4.50 -45.07 0.11
N VAL A 125 -4.57 -45.28 -1.21
CA VAL A 125 -4.90 -44.25 -2.18
C VAL A 125 -6.09 -44.74 -2.98
N ILE A 126 -7.16 -43.95 -3.02
CA ILE A 126 -8.36 -44.25 -3.82
C ILE A 126 -8.65 -43.09 -4.78
N ALA A 127 -9.38 -43.36 -5.86
CA ALA A 127 -9.82 -42.30 -6.78
C ALA A 127 -10.76 -41.33 -6.04
N TRP A 128 -10.54 -40.04 -6.26
CA TRP A 128 -11.40 -38.99 -5.73
C TRP A 128 -12.74 -38.96 -6.46
N GLU A 129 -13.83 -38.85 -5.70
CA GLU A 129 -15.16 -38.60 -6.24
C GLU A 129 -15.77 -37.34 -5.62
N PRO A 130 -16.55 -36.54 -6.37
CA PRO A 130 -17.04 -35.25 -5.89
C PRO A 130 -17.82 -35.28 -4.58
N TRP A 131 -18.55 -36.37 -4.28
CA TRP A 131 -19.31 -36.53 -3.03
C TRP A 131 -18.40 -36.65 -1.80
N MET A 132 -17.14 -37.08 -1.98
CA MET A 132 -16.18 -37.25 -0.88
C MET A 132 -15.82 -35.91 -0.23
N LYS A 133 -16.05 -34.76 -0.91
CA LYS A 133 -15.84 -33.42 -0.34
C LYS A 133 -16.57 -33.20 0.99
N ASP A 134 -17.72 -33.85 1.16
CA ASP A 134 -18.58 -33.77 2.34
C ASP A 134 -18.51 -35.06 3.19
N ALA A 135 -17.55 -35.95 2.91
CA ALA A 135 -17.42 -37.22 3.60
C ALA A 135 -16.57 -37.12 4.88
N ARG A 136 -16.98 -37.89 5.88
CA ARG A 136 -16.20 -38.23 7.07
C ARG A 136 -15.64 -39.64 6.94
N PHE A 137 -14.50 -39.88 7.58
CA PHE A 137 -13.84 -41.18 7.65
C PHE A 137 -14.09 -41.82 9.01
N ILE A 138 -14.75 -42.98 9.03
CA ILE A 138 -15.10 -43.68 10.26
C ILE A 138 -14.75 -45.17 10.19
N LEU A 139 -14.76 -45.84 11.34
CA LEU A 139 -14.51 -47.26 11.48
C LEU A 139 -15.77 -47.96 11.99
N ALA A 140 -16.45 -48.73 11.13
CA ALA A 140 -17.51 -49.63 11.58
C ALA A 140 -16.91 -50.89 12.21
N GLN A 141 -17.56 -51.39 13.25
CA GLN A 141 -17.12 -52.55 14.02
C GLN A 141 -18.22 -53.62 13.96
N ASP A 142 -17.85 -54.85 13.60
CA ASP A 142 -18.74 -56.01 13.66
C ASP A 142 -18.05 -57.15 14.40
N LEU A 143 -18.52 -57.41 15.63
CA LEU A 143 -18.07 -58.53 16.45
C LEU A 143 -18.93 -59.76 16.16
N CYS A 144 -18.69 -60.42 15.03
CA CYS A 144 -19.46 -61.59 14.66
C CYS A 144 -18.92 -62.86 15.33
N GLY A 145 -19.83 -63.63 15.94
CA GLY A 145 -19.50 -64.91 16.56
C GLY A 145 -20.64 -65.93 16.70
N CYS A 146 -21.92 -65.53 16.79
CA CYS A 146 -23.00 -66.47 17.10
C CYS A 146 -24.46 -65.95 16.97
N GLY A 147 -24.77 -64.99 16.08
CA GLY A 147 -26.16 -64.72 15.69
C GLY A 147 -27.01 -63.84 16.63
N LYS A 148 -26.40 -62.91 17.38
CA LYS A 148 -27.08 -61.73 17.95
C LYS A 148 -26.19 -60.50 17.78
N GLU A 149 -26.74 -59.45 17.18
CA GLU A 149 -26.07 -58.18 16.86
C GLU A 149 -26.03 -57.28 18.11
N GLU A 150 -24.85 -57.03 18.65
CA GLU A 150 -24.62 -55.83 19.45
C GLU A 150 -24.09 -54.75 18.50
N ALA A 151 -24.97 -53.81 18.14
CA ALA A 151 -24.61 -52.69 17.28
C ALA A 151 -23.69 -51.72 18.05
N VAL A 152 -22.38 -51.92 17.96
CA VAL A 152 -21.39 -50.93 18.41
C VAL A 152 -21.35 -49.83 17.36
N GLY A 153 -21.58 -48.58 17.78
CA GLY A 153 -21.51 -47.42 16.91
C GLY A 153 -20.13 -47.26 16.25
N PRO A 154 -20.05 -46.68 15.04
CA PRO A 154 -18.78 -46.48 14.36
C PRO A 154 -17.89 -45.47 15.09
N LEU A 155 -16.56 -45.64 15.01
CA LEU A 155 -15.59 -44.70 15.57
C LEU A 155 -15.21 -43.65 14.52
N LEU A 156 -15.27 -42.37 14.89
CA LEU A 156 -14.81 -41.28 14.01
C LEU A 156 -13.28 -41.29 13.91
N ILE A 157 -12.74 -41.44 12.69
CA ILE A 157 -11.30 -41.32 12.43
C ILE A 157 -10.98 -39.87 12.07
N ALA A 158 -11.72 -39.30 11.11
CA ALA A 158 -11.62 -37.90 10.72
C ALA A 158 -12.98 -37.37 10.27
N ASP A 159 -13.31 -36.15 10.68
CA ASP A 159 -14.62 -35.53 10.41
C ASP A 159 -14.73 -34.90 9.03
N LYS A 160 -13.59 -34.61 8.40
CA LYS A 160 -13.51 -33.99 7.07
C LYS A 160 -12.25 -34.40 6.34
N ILE A 161 -12.32 -34.37 5.02
CA ILE A 161 -11.17 -34.53 4.14
C ILE A 161 -10.47 -33.18 3.97
N ARG A 162 -9.14 -33.16 4.09
CA ARG A 162 -8.34 -31.97 3.80
C ARG A 162 -8.26 -31.77 2.29
N MET A 163 -8.65 -30.59 1.83
CA MET A 163 -8.57 -30.19 0.42
C MET A 163 -7.75 -28.91 0.30
N ALA A 164 -7.02 -28.77 -0.81
CA ALA A 164 -6.27 -27.55 -1.08
C ALA A 164 -7.25 -26.36 -1.20
N PRO A 165 -7.01 -25.23 -0.51
CA PRO A 165 -7.83 -24.05 -0.69
C PRO A 165 -7.74 -23.56 -2.15
N THR A 166 -8.85 -23.08 -2.69
CA THR A 166 -8.92 -22.57 -4.08
C THR A 166 -8.43 -21.14 -4.21
N GLU A 167 -8.46 -20.37 -3.12
CA GLU A 167 -8.06 -18.97 -3.09
C GLU A 167 -7.09 -18.71 -1.94
N ARG A 168 -6.11 -17.83 -2.20
CA ARG A 168 -5.19 -17.32 -1.18
C ARG A 168 -5.89 -16.26 -0.35
N TYR A 169 -5.59 -16.23 0.94
CA TYR A 169 -6.00 -15.13 1.80
C TYR A 169 -5.52 -13.78 1.24
N LYS A 170 -6.45 -12.85 1.06
CA LYS A 170 -6.18 -11.47 0.63
C LYS A 170 -6.20 -10.59 1.87
N VAL A 171 -5.07 -9.92 2.11
CA VAL A 171 -4.92 -9.04 3.27
C VAL A 171 -5.87 -7.85 3.15
N GLN A 172 -6.56 -7.53 4.24
CA GLN A 172 -7.42 -6.36 4.35
C GLN A 172 -6.89 -5.45 5.46
N PRO A 173 -5.90 -4.58 5.16
CA PRO A 173 -5.23 -3.81 6.19
C PRO A 173 -6.09 -2.65 6.68
N THR A 174 -5.89 -2.29 7.95
CA THR A 174 -6.37 -1.04 8.53
C THR A 174 -5.36 0.08 8.27
N LEU A 175 -5.82 1.30 8.06
CA LEU A 175 -4.96 2.46 7.74
C LEU A 175 -5.05 3.51 8.84
N ALA A 176 -3.91 4.09 9.21
CA ALA A 176 -3.82 5.10 10.26
C ALA A 176 -3.54 6.48 9.63
N TYR A 177 -4.49 7.40 9.77
CA TYR A 177 -4.40 8.78 9.27
C TYR A 177 -3.97 9.73 10.38
N ILE A 178 -3.23 10.78 10.04
CA ILE A 178 -2.92 11.87 10.97
C ILE A 178 -3.87 13.03 10.70
N SER A 179 -4.55 13.50 11.75
CA SER A 179 -5.27 14.77 11.69
C SER A 179 -4.24 15.91 11.66
N PRO A 180 -4.23 16.77 10.62
CA PRO A 180 -3.31 17.90 10.54
C PRO A 180 -3.53 18.88 11.70
N GLU A 181 -2.46 19.52 12.15
CA GLU A 181 -2.54 20.60 13.13
C GLU A 181 -3.30 21.80 12.54
N ALA A 182 -4.14 22.43 13.36
CA ALA A 182 -4.89 23.60 12.95
C ALA A 182 -3.95 24.82 12.81
N GLU A 183 -3.96 25.45 11.65
CA GLU A 183 -3.27 26.72 11.41
C GLU A 183 -4.04 27.85 12.11
N THR A 184 -3.41 28.56 13.04
CA THR A 184 -4.05 29.63 13.83
C THR A 184 -4.38 30.88 13.01
N GLU A 185 -3.48 31.29 12.11
CA GLU A 185 -3.72 32.34 11.12
C GLU A 185 -3.12 31.91 9.78
N LYS A 186 -3.96 31.89 8.73
CA LYS A 186 -3.53 31.46 7.40
C LYS A 186 -2.83 32.56 6.65
N HIS A 187 -1.50 32.60 6.68
CA HIS A 187 -0.70 33.54 5.91
C HIS A 187 -0.47 33.02 4.49
N ARG A 188 -0.81 33.83 3.50
CA ARG A 188 -0.66 33.51 2.07
C ARG A 188 -0.10 34.72 1.34
N ALA A 189 0.35 34.50 0.11
CA ALA A 189 0.81 35.58 -0.74
C ALA A 189 0.49 35.33 -2.21
N GLU A 190 0.12 36.39 -2.92
CA GLU A 190 0.15 36.40 -4.38
C GLU A 190 1.48 37.00 -4.83
N VAL A 191 2.16 36.34 -5.75
CA VAL A 191 3.43 36.80 -6.32
C VAL A 191 3.30 36.99 -7.82
N GLY A 192 3.98 38.00 -8.35
CA GLY A 192 4.01 38.24 -9.77
C GLY A 192 5.21 39.05 -10.23
N THR A 193 5.36 39.12 -11.54
CA THR A 193 6.43 39.86 -12.20
C THR A 193 5.82 40.66 -13.34
N ALA A 194 6.19 41.95 -13.40
CA ALA A 194 5.77 42.86 -14.45
C ALA A 194 6.99 43.45 -15.17
N TYR A 195 6.89 43.59 -16.49
CA TYR A 195 7.97 44.12 -17.33
C TYR A 195 7.65 45.53 -17.81
N LEU A 196 7.66 46.48 -16.87
CA LEU A 196 7.33 47.87 -17.17
C LEU A 196 8.41 48.52 -18.04
N ASP A 197 7.98 49.06 -19.17
CA ASP A 197 8.77 49.85 -20.10
C ASP A 197 8.89 51.30 -19.61
N PHE A 198 10.09 51.84 -19.70
CA PHE A 198 10.38 53.23 -19.37
C PHE A 198 11.09 53.90 -20.54
N GLN A 199 10.86 55.20 -20.72
CA GLN A 199 11.71 56.01 -21.58
C GLN A 199 13.15 56.02 -21.05
N VAL A 200 14.12 56.15 -21.95
CA VAL A 200 15.55 56.10 -21.61
C VAL A 200 15.89 57.13 -20.53
N GLY A 201 16.55 56.68 -19.45
CA GLY A 201 16.93 57.53 -18.30
C GLY A 201 15.75 58.06 -17.47
N LYS A 202 14.53 57.56 -17.68
CA LYS A 202 13.33 57.95 -16.92
C LYS A 202 12.84 56.80 -16.02
N SER A 203 12.12 57.17 -14.98
CA SER A 203 11.45 56.28 -14.02
C SER A 203 9.94 56.48 -13.94
N GLN A 204 9.40 57.47 -14.65
CA GLN A 204 7.95 57.71 -14.68
C GLN A 204 7.24 56.57 -15.42
N ILE A 205 6.21 56.02 -14.80
CA ILE A 205 5.31 55.05 -15.45
C ILE A 205 4.37 55.80 -16.38
N LEU A 206 4.39 55.43 -17.64
CA LEU A 206 3.46 55.90 -18.66
C LEU A 206 2.57 54.71 -19.06
N PRO A 207 1.29 54.67 -18.65
CA PRO A 207 0.42 53.50 -18.90
C PRO A 207 0.30 53.13 -20.37
N ASP A 208 0.22 54.12 -21.27
CA ASP A 208 0.08 53.91 -22.71
C ASP A 208 1.42 53.71 -23.45
N PHE A 209 2.55 53.71 -22.71
CA PHE A 209 3.86 53.51 -23.33
C PHE A 209 4.12 52.02 -23.55
N ARG A 210 4.18 51.61 -24.82
CA ARG A 210 4.47 50.24 -25.24
C ARG A 210 3.49 49.25 -24.59
N ASN A 211 3.99 48.26 -23.86
CA ASN A 211 3.17 47.20 -23.27
C ASN A 211 2.74 47.48 -21.81
N ASN A 212 2.98 48.70 -21.31
CA ASN A 212 2.72 49.03 -19.90
C ASN A 212 1.26 48.81 -19.50
N ALA A 213 0.29 49.10 -20.36
CA ALA A 213 -1.12 48.87 -20.06
C ALA A 213 -1.37 47.41 -19.65
N SER A 214 -0.86 46.45 -20.42
CA SER A 214 -1.01 45.02 -20.12
C SER A 214 -0.27 44.62 -18.84
N GLU A 215 0.96 45.09 -18.63
CA GLU A 215 1.74 44.78 -17.43
C GLU A 215 1.12 45.37 -16.16
N LEU A 216 0.59 46.60 -16.23
CA LEU A 216 -0.12 47.24 -15.14
C LEU A 216 -1.47 46.56 -14.86
N ASP A 217 -2.16 46.06 -15.89
CA ASP A 217 -3.40 45.30 -15.72
C ASP A 217 -3.18 43.98 -15.00
N LYS A 218 -2.04 43.30 -15.19
CA LYS A 218 -1.66 42.12 -14.39
C LYS A 218 -1.57 42.46 -12.91
N ILE A 219 -0.82 43.52 -12.58
CA ILE A 219 -0.66 44.01 -11.19
C ILE A 219 -2.02 44.38 -10.59
N ASN A 220 -2.80 45.19 -11.32
CA ASN A 220 -4.14 45.62 -10.89
C ASN A 220 -5.08 44.44 -10.65
N SER A 221 -5.02 43.41 -11.51
CA SER A 221 -5.84 42.21 -11.38
C SER A 221 -5.46 41.39 -10.15
N THR A 222 -4.16 41.23 -9.87
CA THR A 222 -3.69 40.55 -8.65
C THR A 222 -4.07 41.33 -7.38
N ILE A 223 -3.94 42.66 -7.38
CA ILE A 223 -4.40 43.48 -6.26
C ILE A 223 -5.91 43.35 -6.08
N ARG A 224 -6.69 43.37 -7.17
CA ARG A 224 -8.14 43.20 -7.12
C ARG A 224 -8.54 41.82 -6.61
N SER A 225 -7.85 40.74 -6.98
CA SER A 225 -8.19 39.40 -6.50
C SER A 225 -8.01 39.25 -4.99
N VAL A 226 -7.09 40.00 -4.38
CA VAL A 226 -6.89 40.02 -2.93
C VAL A 226 -7.86 40.99 -2.25
N THR A 227 -8.03 42.20 -2.79
CA THR A 227 -8.84 43.27 -2.16
C THR A 227 -10.35 43.10 -2.31
N SER A 228 -10.81 42.38 -3.33
CA SER A 228 -12.25 42.09 -3.54
C SER A 228 -12.72 40.79 -2.88
N ASP A 229 -11.80 39.97 -2.38
CA ASP A 229 -12.14 38.73 -1.71
C ASP A 229 -12.49 38.98 -0.24
N LYS A 230 -13.75 38.79 0.11
CA LYS A 230 -14.27 38.95 1.48
C LYS A 230 -13.66 37.98 2.51
N ASN A 231 -12.97 36.93 2.07
CA ASN A 231 -12.31 35.97 2.95
C ASN A 231 -10.87 36.37 3.28
N ILE A 232 -10.36 37.42 2.64
CA ILE A 232 -8.96 37.83 2.70
C ILE A 232 -8.82 39.18 3.41
N THR A 233 -7.79 39.31 4.24
CA THR A 233 -7.32 40.58 4.81
C THR A 233 -5.91 40.89 4.29
N PRO A 234 -5.73 41.87 3.39
CA PRO A 234 -4.41 42.33 2.95
C PRO A 234 -3.55 42.80 4.13
N LYS A 235 -2.27 42.42 4.16
CA LYS A 235 -1.31 42.79 5.21
C LYS A 235 -0.17 43.67 4.73
N GLY A 236 0.25 43.54 3.47
CA GLY A 236 1.28 44.40 2.88
C GLY A 236 1.57 44.09 1.42
N ILE A 237 2.29 44.99 0.76
CA ILE A 237 2.79 44.82 -0.61
C ILE A 237 4.31 45.03 -0.62
N ILE A 238 5.05 44.02 -1.05
CA ILE A 238 6.48 44.12 -1.29
C ILE A 238 6.69 44.35 -2.80
N LEU A 239 7.46 45.37 -3.15
CA LEU A 239 7.83 45.69 -4.53
C LEU A 239 9.34 45.66 -4.66
N LYS A 240 9.87 44.82 -5.57
CA LYS A 240 11.30 44.74 -5.86
C LYS A 240 11.60 45.08 -7.31
N GLY A 241 12.47 46.07 -7.53
CA GLY A 241 12.84 46.54 -8.86
C GLY A 241 14.20 46.03 -9.29
N TYR A 242 14.31 45.67 -10.57
CA TYR A 242 15.53 45.16 -11.17
C TYR A 242 15.95 46.05 -12.34
N ALA A 243 17.26 46.27 -12.48
CA ALA A 243 17.85 46.81 -13.69
C ALA A 243 18.77 45.78 -14.36
N SER A 244 18.97 45.96 -15.66
CA SER A 244 19.94 45.20 -16.44
C SER A 244 21.34 45.75 -16.19
N PRO A 245 22.41 44.94 -16.28
CA PRO A 245 23.81 45.39 -16.23
C PRO A 245 24.22 46.24 -17.45
N GLU A 246 23.60 47.41 -17.61
CA GLU A 246 23.83 48.35 -18.69
C GLU A 246 23.94 49.78 -18.14
N GLY A 247 25.13 50.36 -18.23
CA GLY A 247 25.47 51.60 -17.56
C GLY A 247 25.97 51.33 -16.15
N SER A 248 26.45 52.38 -15.48
CA SER A 248 27.08 52.20 -14.17
C SER A 248 26.12 51.65 -13.13
N TYR A 249 26.65 50.84 -12.23
CA TYR A 249 25.94 50.26 -11.10
C TYR A 249 25.17 51.31 -10.30
N ALA A 250 25.79 52.47 -10.03
CA ALA A 250 25.14 53.57 -9.32
C ALA A 250 23.94 54.17 -10.10
N SER A 251 23.99 54.20 -11.43
CA SER A 251 22.86 54.62 -12.25
C SER A 251 21.74 53.56 -12.23
N ASN A 252 22.10 52.29 -12.29
CA ASN A 252 21.16 51.17 -12.24
C ASN A 252 20.44 51.09 -10.90
N ASP A 253 21.17 51.30 -9.80
CA ASP A 253 20.64 51.39 -8.44
C ASP A 253 19.62 52.53 -8.30
N ARG A 254 19.99 53.74 -8.73
CA ARG A 254 19.09 54.88 -8.72
C ARG A 254 17.86 54.65 -9.59
N LEU A 255 18.00 54.05 -10.77
CA LEU A 255 16.89 53.81 -11.69
C LEU A 255 15.92 52.76 -11.15
N SER A 256 16.43 51.63 -10.64
CA SER A 256 15.59 50.55 -10.10
C SER A 256 14.81 51.03 -8.87
N ASP A 257 15.44 51.75 -7.94
CA ASP A 257 14.78 52.36 -6.77
C ASP A 257 13.67 53.35 -7.18
N ASN A 258 13.98 54.30 -8.08
CA ASN A 258 12.99 55.30 -8.50
C ASN A 258 11.81 54.69 -9.28
N ARG A 259 12.04 53.62 -10.05
CA ARG A 259 10.98 52.91 -10.78
C ARG A 259 10.04 52.17 -9.82
N VAL A 260 10.57 51.57 -8.76
CA VAL A 260 9.77 50.92 -7.71
C VAL A 260 8.93 51.94 -6.94
N LYS A 261 9.51 53.10 -6.61
CA LYS A 261 8.77 54.21 -6.00
C LYS A 261 7.64 54.70 -6.90
N ALA A 262 7.90 54.84 -8.20
CA ALA A 262 6.86 55.21 -9.17
C ALA A 262 5.75 54.15 -9.26
N LEU A 263 6.09 52.85 -9.17
CA LEU A 263 5.10 51.77 -9.14
C LEU A 263 4.25 51.79 -7.88
N ARG A 264 4.85 51.99 -6.70
CA ARG A 264 4.11 52.20 -5.46
C ARG A 264 3.11 53.35 -5.61
N ASP A 265 3.56 54.49 -6.11
CA ASP A 265 2.72 55.68 -6.23
C ASP A 265 1.60 55.48 -7.27
N TYR A 266 1.88 54.76 -8.36
CA TYR A 266 0.85 54.31 -9.30
C TYR A 266 -0.20 53.43 -8.60
N ILE A 267 0.21 52.41 -7.85
CA ILE A 267 -0.71 51.51 -7.15
C ILE A 267 -1.58 52.29 -6.15
N ARG A 268 -0.97 53.22 -5.39
CA ARG A 268 -1.68 54.09 -4.44
C ARG A 268 -2.65 55.07 -5.12
N SER A 269 -2.37 55.49 -6.34
CA SER A 269 -3.32 56.33 -7.09
C SER A 269 -4.63 55.59 -7.45
N LYS A 270 -4.61 54.25 -7.42
CA LYS A 270 -5.74 53.37 -7.74
C LYS A 270 -6.35 52.70 -6.52
N ASN A 271 -5.67 52.73 -5.37
CA ASN A 271 -6.04 52.01 -4.15
C ASN A 271 -5.70 52.84 -2.92
N ASP A 272 -6.53 52.80 -1.88
CA ASP A 272 -6.34 53.58 -0.65
C ASP A 272 -5.36 52.90 0.34
N PHE A 273 -4.14 52.61 -0.13
CA PHE A 273 -3.09 52.04 0.71
C PHE A 273 -2.17 53.13 1.29
N PRO A 274 -1.90 53.13 2.61
CA PRO A 274 -0.92 54.03 3.20
C PRO A 274 0.50 53.66 2.76
N GLN A 275 1.44 54.61 2.83
CA GLN A 275 2.84 54.32 2.46
C GLN A 275 3.46 53.19 3.29
N SER A 276 3.08 53.08 4.57
CA SER A 276 3.53 52.02 5.47
C SER A 276 3.07 50.62 5.07
N PHE A 277 2.12 50.51 4.13
CA PHE A 277 1.66 49.24 3.58
C PHE A 277 2.64 48.64 2.55
N PHE A 278 3.65 49.41 2.14
CA PHE A 278 4.61 49.01 1.13
C PHE A 278 6.02 48.84 1.68
N THR A 279 6.66 47.73 1.33
CA THR A 279 8.10 47.51 1.46
C THR A 279 8.73 47.61 0.08
N LEU A 280 9.71 48.50 -0.09
CA LEU A 280 10.38 48.71 -1.37
C LEU A 280 11.80 48.15 -1.31
N GLU A 281 12.14 47.35 -2.31
CA GLU A 281 13.46 46.76 -2.48
C GLU A 281 13.97 47.04 -3.90
N ASN A 282 15.27 47.02 -4.09
CA ASN A 282 15.87 47.12 -5.41
C ASN A 282 17.11 46.21 -5.53
N GLU A 283 17.28 45.67 -6.73
CA GLU A 283 18.46 44.93 -7.15
C GLU A 283 19.05 45.69 -8.35
N PRO A 284 20.18 46.41 -8.18
CA PRO A 284 20.74 47.22 -9.26
C PRO A 284 21.07 46.38 -10.50
N GLU A 285 21.66 45.20 -10.33
CA GLU A 285 22.07 44.34 -11.43
C GLU A 285 21.88 42.86 -11.09
N ASP A 286 20.91 42.21 -11.74
CA ASP A 286 20.60 40.80 -11.50
C ASP A 286 21.55 39.84 -12.25
N TRP A 287 22.79 39.78 -11.77
CA TRP A 287 23.82 38.91 -12.34
C TRP A 287 23.47 37.43 -12.22
N ALA A 288 22.70 37.03 -11.21
CA ALA A 288 22.27 35.64 -11.02
C ALA A 288 21.30 35.20 -12.12
N ARG A 289 20.27 36.02 -12.41
CA ARG A 289 19.34 35.71 -13.50
C ARG A 289 20.00 35.85 -14.87
N PHE A 290 20.91 36.81 -15.04
CA PHE A 290 21.71 36.91 -16.27
C PHE A 290 22.51 35.62 -16.50
N LYS A 291 23.17 35.08 -15.47
CA LYS A 291 23.88 33.80 -15.54
C LYS A 291 22.95 32.68 -16.03
N ALA A 292 21.80 32.51 -15.38
CA ALA A 292 20.86 31.44 -15.72
C ALA A 292 20.36 31.55 -17.18
N GLN A 293 20.10 32.76 -17.66
CA GLN A 293 19.67 32.99 -19.05
C GLN A 293 20.79 32.74 -20.06
N ALA A 294 22.02 33.17 -19.76
CA ALA A 294 23.18 32.87 -20.59
C ALA A 294 23.52 31.36 -20.60
N GLU A 295 23.32 30.66 -19.48
CA GLU A 295 23.47 29.21 -19.40
C GLU A 295 22.43 28.46 -20.27
N ALA A 296 21.21 28.99 -20.39
CA ALA A 296 20.16 28.38 -21.19
C ALA A 296 20.24 28.70 -22.70
N ASP A 297 20.91 29.80 -23.09
CA ASP A 297 20.99 30.27 -24.48
C ASP A 297 22.26 29.77 -25.18
N TYR A 298 22.15 28.67 -25.95
CA TYR A 298 23.27 28.08 -26.69
C TYR A 298 23.68 28.85 -27.95
N ASP A 299 22.83 29.76 -28.46
CA ASP A 299 23.12 30.55 -29.67
C ASP A 299 23.88 31.85 -29.34
N MET A 300 24.10 32.11 -28.06
CA MET A 300 24.74 33.31 -27.56
C MET A 300 26.21 33.42 -28.02
N PRO A 301 26.60 34.54 -28.67
CA PRO A 301 28.00 34.76 -29.05
C PRO A 301 28.94 34.83 -27.86
N ALA A 302 30.06 34.10 -27.93
CA ALA A 302 31.09 34.03 -26.89
C ALA A 302 30.52 33.67 -25.50
N ARG A 303 29.52 32.77 -25.48
CA ARG A 303 28.79 32.35 -24.29
C ARG A 303 29.72 31.97 -23.13
N ASP A 304 30.73 31.15 -23.38
CA ASP A 304 31.63 30.67 -22.32
C ASP A 304 32.48 31.82 -21.73
N GLU A 305 32.95 32.75 -22.57
CA GLU A 305 33.65 33.94 -22.09
C GLU A 305 32.71 34.89 -21.33
N VAL A 306 31.45 35.01 -21.74
CA VAL A 306 30.46 35.79 -20.98
C VAL A 306 30.18 35.15 -19.62
N LEU A 307 29.97 33.84 -19.56
CA LEU A 307 29.79 33.12 -18.30
C LEU A 307 31.03 33.25 -17.40
N SER A 308 32.23 33.25 -17.97
CA SER A 308 33.48 33.51 -17.23
C SER A 308 33.50 34.92 -16.61
N ILE A 309 33.07 35.94 -17.36
CA ILE A 309 32.93 37.32 -16.84
C ILE A 309 31.91 37.36 -15.69
N ILE A 310 30.73 36.76 -15.87
CA ILE A 310 29.66 36.75 -14.87
C ILE A 310 30.13 36.08 -13.58
N ASN A 311 30.84 34.96 -13.67
CA ASN A 311 31.35 34.18 -12.53
C ASN A 311 32.62 34.75 -11.89
N SER A 312 33.21 35.82 -12.44
CA SER A 312 34.41 36.43 -11.87
C SER A 312 34.12 37.23 -10.60
N ASP A 313 35.17 37.47 -9.80
CA ASP A 313 35.12 38.31 -8.59
C ASP A 313 35.22 39.83 -8.87
N LEU A 314 35.09 40.21 -10.15
CA LEU A 314 35.15 41.61 -10.56
C LEU A 314 33.97 42.41 -10.00
N GLN A 315 34.17 43.71 -9.81
CA GLN A 315 33.08 44.60 -9.48
C GLN A 315 32.09 44.74 -10.65
N PRO A 316 30.80 45.04 -10.40
CA PRO A 316 29.76 45.08 -11.44
C PRO A 316 30.13 45.92 -12.67
N ASP A 317 30.61 47.15 -12.47
CA ASP A 317 31.06 48.04 -13.56
C ASP A 317 32.23 47.44 -14.37
N GLN A 318 33.13 46.69 -13.71
CA GLN A 318 34.24 46.02 -14.39
C GLN A 318 33.76 44.82 -15.21
N LYS A 319 32.75 44.09 -14.73
CA LYS A 319 32.10 43.01 -15.47
C LYS A 319 31.43 43.56 -16.72
N GLU A 320 30.66 44.64 -16.60
CA GLU A 320 30.03 45.29 -17.75
C GLU A 320 31.07 45.79 -18.76
N ALA A 321 32.13 46.46 -18.30
CA ALA A 321 33.19 46.95 -19.18
C ALA A 321 33.87 45.83 -19.97
N LYS A 322 34.16 44.69 -19.31
CA LYS A 322 34.70 43.50 -20.00
C LYS A 322 33.71 42.90 -20.99
N LEU A 323 32.43 42.84 -20.62
CA LEU A 323 31.36 42.34 -21.49
C LEU A 323 31.22 43.19 -22.76
N ARG A 324 31.27 44.53 -22.63
CA ARG A 324 31.27 45.48 -23.77
C ARG A 324 32.46 45.29 -24.70
N ALA A 325 33.65 45.03 -24.16
CA ALA A 325 34.86 44.84 -24.94
C ALA A 325 34.96 43.46 -25.63
N LEU A 326 34.17 42.48 -25.18
CA LEU A 326 34.26 41.09 -25.63
C LEU A 326 33.89 40.95 -27.12
N LYS A 327 34.77 40.28 -27.89
CA LYS A 327 34.62 40.00 -29.34
C LYS A 327 34.09 41.22 -30.12
N SER A 328 34.73 42.37 -29.94
CA SER A 328 34.38 43.62 -30.61
C SER A 328 32.92 44.07 -30.36
N GLY A 329 32.35 43.73 -29.20
CA GLY A 329 31.02 44.15 -28.77
C GLY A 329 29.86 43.30 -29.29
N SER A 330 30.14 42.23 -30.04
CA SER A 330 29.10 41.33 -30.58
C SER A 330 28.29 40.64 -29.48
N ALA A 331 28.96 40.13 -28.43
CA ALA A 331 28.32 39.54 -27.27
C ALA A 331 27.46 40.56 -26.50
N PHE A 332 27.99 41.76 -26.23
CA PHE A 332 27.23 42.81 -25.55
C PHE A 332 25.99 43.25 -26.35
N SER A 333 26.12 43.43 -27.66
CA SER A 333 25.00 43.78 -28.53
C SER A 333 23.91 42.70 -28.53
N TYR A 334 24.31 41.43 -28.47
CA TYR A 334 23.39 40.29 -28.38
C TYR A 334 22.64 40.31 -27.05
N VAL A 335 23.32 40.37 -25.91
CA VAL A 335 22.65 40.35 -24.59
C VAL A 335 21.78 41.58 -24.38
N LEU A 336 22.21 42.75 -24.86
CA LEU A 336 21.44 44.00 -24.80
C LEU A 336 20.08 43.86 -25.51
N LYS A 337 20.04 43.12 -26.62
CA LYS A 337 18.83 42.90 -27.43
C LYS A 337 17.98 41.74 -26.90
N ASN A 338 18.60 40.63 -26.52
CA ASN A 338 17.91 39.36 -26.32
C ASN A 338 17.73 38.95 -24.84
N ILE A 339 18.58 39.46 -23.94
CA ILE A 339 18.61 39.03 -22.52
C ILE A 339 18.20 40.18 -21.59
N PHE A 340 18.92 41.31 -21.66
CA PHE A 340 18.75 42.46 -20.76
C PHE A 340 17.33 43.01 -20.67
N PRO A 341 16.50 43.05 -21.74
CA PRO A 341 15.12 43.50 -21.61
C PRO A 341 14.32 42.71 -20.57
N SER A 342 14.56 41.40 -20.43
CA SER A 342 13.89 40.55 -19.43
C SER A 342 14.46 40.69 -18.01
N LEU A 343 15.62 41.31 -17.84
CA LEU A 343 16.18 41.61 -16.52
C LEU A 343 15.54 42.87 -15.93
N ARG A 344 15.09 43.80 -16.79
CA ARG A 344 14.39 45.04 -16.41
C ARG A 344 12.94 44.71 -16.05
N ARG A 345 12.70 44.39 -14.78
CA ARG A 345 11.40 43.97 -14.28
C ARG A 345 11.11 44.51 -12.90
N SER A 346 9.85 44.46 -12.51
CA SER A 346 9.40 44.68 -11.15
C SER A 346 8.70 43.42 -10.66
N GLU A 347 9.18 42.87 -9.55
CA GLU A 347 8.53 41.79 -8.84
C GLU A 347 7.64 42.37 -7.75
N TYR A 348 6.47 41.77 -7.55
CA TYR A 348 5.53 42.18 -6.52
C TYR A 348 5.03 40.97 -5.74
N ARG A 349 4.86 41.16 -4.44
CA ARG A 349 4.30 40.19 -3.51
C ARG A 349 3.24 40.88 -2.66
N ILE A 350 2.04 40.31 -2.60
CA ILE A 350 0.95 40.81 -1.77
C ILE A 350 0.73 39.80 -0.66
N ASP A 351 1.12 40.15 0.56
CA ASP A 351 0.91 39.31 1.74
C ASP A 351 -0.49 39.56 2.30
N TYR A 352 -1.18 38.49 2.66
CA TYR A 352 -2.53 38.55 3.21
C TYR A 352 -2.81 37.39 4.17
N THR A 353 -3.84 37.56 4.98
CA THR A 353 -4.37 36.47 5.81
C THR A 353 -5.74 36.05 5.34
N VAL A 354 -6.04 34.76 5.50
CA VAL A 354 -7.32 34.16 5.15
C VAL A 354 -8.03 33.74 6.43
N ARG A 355 -9.31 34.11 6.57
CA ARG A 355 -10.12 33.67 7.71
C ARG A 355 -10.32 32.15 7.71
N GLU A 356 -10.71 31.60 8.85
CA GLU A 356 -11.15 30.21 8.96
C GLU A 356 -12.47 29.97 8.21
N PHE A 357 -12.64 28.76 7.69
CA PHE A 357 -13.83 28.30 6.97
C PHE A 357 -14.52 27.15 7.73
N THR A 358 -15.85 27.17 7.68
CA THR A 358 -16.65 25.99 8.07
C THR A 358 -16.46 24.86 7.05
N VAL A 359 -16.89 23.64 7.40
CA VAL A 359 -16.85 22.50 6.48
C VAL A 359 -17.67 22.78 5.21
N GLU A 360 -18.85 23.38 5.36
CA GLU A 360 -19.75 23.72 4.25
C GLU A 360 -19.11 24.75 3.31
N GLU A 361 -18.47 25.79 3.85
CA GLU A 361 -17.72 26.75 3.05
C GLU A 361 -16.52 26.10 2.38
N GLY A 362 -15.79 25.25 3.11
CA GLY A 362 -14.63 24.52 2.62
C GLY A 362 -14.94 23.64 1.40
N ARG A 363 -16.13 23.02 1.35
CA ARG A 363 -16.60 22.24 0.19
C ARG A 363 -16.72 23.06 -1.09
N GLU A 364 -17.00 24.36 -0.98
CA GLU A 364 -17.07 25.25 -2.15
C GLU A 364 -15.70 25.88 -2.43
N ILE A 365 -14.99 26.33 -1.40
CA ILE A 365 -13.67 26.97 -1.55
C ILE A 365 -12.67 26.00 -2.18
N ILE A 366 -12.69 24.71 -1.83
CA ILE A 366 -11.72 23.74 -2.37
C ILE A 366 -11.83 23.57 -3.89
N LYS A 367 -13.00 23.83 -4.48
CA LYS A 367 -13.24 23.72 -5.93
C LYS A 367 -12.66 24.90 -6.71
N THR A 368 -12.65 26.09 -6.10
CA THR A 368 -12.33 27.35 -6.80
C THR A 368 -11.03 28.00 -6.33
N ARG A 369 -10.74 27.93 -5.03
CA ARG A 369 -9.58 28.57 -4.37
C ARG A 369 -8.99 27.67 -3.27
N PRO A 370 -8.56 26.44 -3.59
CA PRO A 370 -8.03 25.51 -2.59
C PRO A 370 -6.83 26.07 -1.80
N GLN A 371 -6.05 27.00 -2.35
CA GLN A 371 -4.95 27.68 -1.67
C GLN A 371 -5.35 28.49 -0.43
N GLN A 372 -6.65 28.79 -0.29
CA GLN A 372 -7.19 29.49 0.88
C GLN A 372 -7.49 28.58 2.06
N LEU A 373 -7.59 27.26 1.83
CA LEU A 373 -7.82 26.30 2.90
C LEU A 373 -6.51 25.95 3.58
N SER A 374 -6.54 25.74 4.89
CA SER A 374 -5.49 25.03 5.59
C SER A 374 -5.59 23.54 5.30
N LEU A 375 -4.50 22.81 5.57
CA LEU A 375 -4.52 21.34 5.49
C LEU A 375 -5.55 20.72 6.44
N SER A 376 -5.74 21.30 7.64
CA SER A 376 -6.75 20.84 8.61
C SER A 376 -8.18 21.05 8.13
N GLU A 377 -8.48 22.19 7.48
CA GLU A 377 -9.79 22.46 6.88
C GLU A 377 -10.07 21.50 5.71
N MET A 378 -9.07 21.24 4.85
CA MET A 378 -9.21 20.22 3.80
C MET A 378 -9.49 18.83 4.39
N PHE A 379 -8.81 18.47 5.48
CA PHE A 379 -9.06 17.21 6.17
C PHE A 379 -10.47 17.12 6.76
N ALA A 380 -10.98 18.20 7.35
CA ALA A 380 -12.36 18.27 7.83
C ALA A 380 -13.37 18.15 6.69
N VAL A 381 -13.10 18.80 5.54
CA VAL A 381 -13.91 18.66 4.32
C VAL A 381 -13.90 17.21 3.83
N ALA A 382 -12.75 16.55 3.78
CA ALA A 382 -12.68 15.14 3.38
C ALA A 382 -13.55 14.26 4.28
N ASN A 383 -13.40 14.37 5.61
CA ASN A 383 -14.13 13.55 6.59
C ASN A 383 -15.64 13.82 6.62
N SER A 384 -16.11 14.86 5.93
CA SER A 384 -17.53 15.10 5.73
C SER A 384 -18.16 14.24 4.62
N TYR A 385 -17.34 13.56 3.81
CA TYR A 385 -17.75 12.64 2.77
C TYR A 385 -17.61 11.17 3.21
N GLU A 386 -18.29 10.26 2.51
CA GLU A 386 -18.13 8.83 2.73
C GLU A 386 -16.68 8.41 2.43
N THR A 387 -16.06 7.66 3.35
CA THR A 387 -14.68 7.18 3.20
C THR A 387 -14.54 6.37 1.91
N GLY A 388 -13.58 6.76 1.08
CA GLY A 388 -13.32 6.10 -0.22
C GLY A 388 -14.18 6.60 -1.37
N SER A 389 -15.16 7.49 -1.14
CA SER A 389 -15.91 8.16 -2.21
C SER A 389 -14.98 8.99 -3.12
N LYS A 390 -15.47 9.34 -4.32
CA LYS A 390 -14.71 10.18 -5.25
C LYS A 390 -14.35 11.53 -4.61
N GLU A 391 -15.33 12.17 -3.96
CA GLU A 391 -15.18 13.46 -3.30
C GLU A 391 -14.16 13.40 -2.16
N TYR A 392 -14.22 12.36 -1.33
CA TYR A 392 -13.23 12.12 -0.27
C TYR A 392 -11.81 12.05 -0.85
N ASN A 393 -11.64 11.27 -1.91
CA ASN A 393 -10.35 11.06 -2.56
C ASN A 393 -9.81 12.34 -3.25
N ASP A 394 -10.67 13.07 -3.96
CA ASP A 394 -10.32 14.31 -4.66
C ASP A 394 -9.77 15.36 -3.68
N VAL A 395 -10.34 15.44 -2.47
CA VAL A 395 -9.88 16.38 -1.44
C VAL A 395 -8.43 16.10 -1.03
N PHE A 396 -8.05 14.83 -0.82
CA PHE A 396 -6.67 14.48 -0.48
C PHE A 396 -5.69 14.70 -1.64
N GLU A 397 -6.13 14.48 -2.89
CA GLU A 397 -5.32 14.79 -4.08
C GLU A 397 -5.07 16.30 -4.21
N ILE A 398 -6.08 17.13 -3.93
CA ILE A 398 -5.92 18.58 -3.86
C ILE A 398 -4.98 18.96 -2.71
N ALA A 399 -5.17 18.37 -1.52
CA ALA A 399 -4.38 18.65 -0.34
C ALA A 399 -2.89 18.38 -0.57
N VAL A 400 -2.52 17.21 -1.09
CA VAL A 400 -1.11 16.88 -1.37
C VAL A 400 -0.53 17.72 -2.51
N ARG A 401 -1.35 18.23 -3.43
CA ARG A 401 -0.88 19.19 -4.44
C ARG A 401 -0.58 20.56 -3.84
N MET A 402 -1.46 21.05 -2.96
CA MET A 402 -1.29 22.34 -2.28
C MET A 402 -0.17 22.30 -1.24
N TYR A 403 0.01 21.15 -0.58
CA TYR A 403 0.97 20.92 0.50
C TYR A 403 1.98 19.84 0.12
N SER A 404 2.59 19.97 -1.06
CA SER A 404 3.42 18.93 -1.68
C SER A 404 4.65 18.47 -0.90
N SER A 405 5.16 19.30 0.01
CA SER A 405 6.29 19.00 0.90
C SER A 405 5.85 18.67 2.34
N ASP A 406 4.56 18.76 2.65
CA ASP A 406 4.08 18.51 4.01
C ASP A 406 4.02 16.99 4.30
N PRO A 407 4.64 16.52 5.39
CA PRO A 407 4.70 15.09 5.68
C PRO A 407 3.34 14.48 6.01
N VAL A 408 2.43 15.23 6.64
CA VAL A 408 1.08 14.74 7.01
C VAL A 408 0.19 14.63 5.76
N ALA A 409 0.22 15.63 4.87
CA ALA A 409 -0.48 15.58 3.60
C ALA A 409 -0.03 14.38 2.76
N ASN A 410 1.28 14.15 2.68
CA ASN A 410 1.85 13.01 1.96
C ASN A 410 1.51 11.67 2.63
N LEU A 411 1.55 11.56 3.96
CA LEU A 411 1.11 10.34 4.65
C LEU A 411 -0.35 10.01 4.33
N ASN A 412 -1.25 10.98 4.49
CA ASN A 412 -2.66 10.75 4.27
C ASN A 412 -2.94 10.39 2.81
N ALA A 413 -2.32 11.08 1.84
CA ALA A 413 -2.40 10.73 0.42
C ALA A 413 -1.85 9.32 0.12
N ALA A 414 -0.82 8.87 0.83
CA ALA A 414 -0.34 7.50 0.73
C ALA A 414 -1.38 6.48 1.17
N ASN A 415 -2.03 6.69 2.32
CA ASN A 415 -3.09 5.81 2.80
C ASN A 415 -4.28 5.75 1.83
N ILE A 416 -4.68 6.88 1.26
CA ILE A 416 -5.70 6.92 0.20
C ILE A 416 -5.28 6.05 -1.00
N SER A 417 -4.04 6.18 -1.43
CA SER A 417 -3.50 5.41 -2.55
C SER A 417 -3.44 3.91 -2.24
N ILE A 418 -3.10 3.52 -1.00
CA ILE A 418 -3.18 2.13 -0.53
C ILE A 418 -4.61 1.60 -0.62
N GLY A 419 -5.59 2.36 -0.13
CA GLY A 419 -7.01 1.97 -0.17
C GLY A 419 -7.55 1.79 -1.59
N LYS A 420 -7.03 2.55 -2.55
CA LYS A 420 -7.37 2.42 -3.98
C LYS A 420 -6.61 1.28 -4.70
N GLY A 421 -5.62 0.66 -4.06
CA GLY A 421 -4.72 -0.28 -4.71
C GLY A 421 -3.64 0.36 -5.59
N ASP A 422 -3.46 1.68 -5.54
CA ASP A 422 -2.37 2.39 -6.23
C ASP A 422 -1.12 2.45 -5.36
N TYR A 423 -0.43 1.32 -5.28
CA TYR A 423 0.74 1.16 -4.42
C TYR A 423 1.96 1.97 -4.90
N GLU A 424 2.04 2.26 -6.19
CA GLU A 424 3.14 3.06 -6.76
C GLU A 424 3.03 4.53 -6.36
N SER A 425 1.83 5.12 -6.42
CA SER A 425 1.60 6.45 -5.86
C SER A 425 1.79 6.46 -4.34
N ALA A 426 1.31 5.43 -3.64
CA ALA A 426 1.49 5.33 -2.19
C ALA A 426 2.97 5.41 -1.78
N LYS A 427 3.86 4.66 -2.46
CA LYS A 427 5.32 4.71 -2.20
C LYS A 427 5.92 6.09 -2.48
N LYS A 428 5.49 6.75 -3.57
CA LYS A 428 5.97 8.11 -3.91
C LYS A 428 5.60 9.10 -2.81
N TYR A 429 4.36 9.05 -2.31
CA TYR A 429 3.94 9.90 -1.20
C TYR A 429 4.68 9.53 0.10
N LEU A 430 4.84 8.25 0.42
CA LEU A 430 5.61 7.81 1.60
C LEU A 430 7.07 8.25 1.58
N SER A 431 7.67 8.51 0.40
CA SER A 431 9.03 9.08 0.34
C SER A 431 9.13 10.50 0.92
N LYS A 432 8.00 11.22 0.97
CA LYS A 432 7.88 12.58 1.49
C LYS A 432 7.14 12.66 2.84
N ALA A 433 6.64 11.54 3.35
CA ALA A 433 5.81 11.48 4.58
C ALA A 433 6.60 11.55 5.90
N GLY A 434 7.94 11.69 5.84
CA GLY A 434 8.78 11.64 7.04
C GLY A 434 8.73 10.29 7.77
N ASN A 435 8.98 10.29 9.07
CA ASN A 435 9.10 9.07 9.90
C ASN A 435 8.20 9.10 11.15
N SER A 436 7.00 9.69 11.04
CA SER A 436 5.98 9.51 12.09
C SER A 436 5.64 8.04 12.28
N ALA A 437 5.07 7.68 13.44
CA ALA A 437 4.69 6.31 13.73
C ALA A 437 3.68 5.77 12.71
N GLU A 438 2.76 6.62 12.24
CA GLU A 438 1.78 6.32 11.20
C GLU A 438 2.42 6.17 9.81
N ALA A 439 3.48 6.93 9.50
CA ALA A 439 4.23 6.74 8.26
C ALA A 439 5.04 5.43 8.27
N ILE A 440 5.60 5.05 9.41
CA ILE A 440 6.22 3.73 9.62
C ILE A 440 5.16 2.63 9.45
N HIS A 441 3.99 2.81 10.07
CA HIS A 441 2.85 1.91 9.93
C HIS A 441 2.43 1.70 8.47
N ALA A 442 2.24 2.78 7.71
CA ALA A 442 1.85 2.72 6.31
C ALA A 442 2.89 2.00 5.43
N ARG A 443 4.19 2.18 5.71
CA ARG A 443 5.27 1.40 5.05
C ARG A 443 5.19 -0.08 5.41
N GLY A 444 4.86 -0.42 6.67
CA GLY A 444 4.59 -1.79 7.09
C GLY A 444 3.40 -2.42 6.37
N VAL A 445 2.33 -1.66 6.16
CA VAL A 445 1.15 -2.09 5.38
C VAL A 445 1.52 -2.37 3.92
N ILE A 446 2.31 -1.51 3.28
CA ILE A 446 2.80 -1.77 1.90
C ILE A 446 3.56 -3.09 1.84
N LYS A 447 4.51 -3.32 2.75
CA LYS A 447 5.26 -4.59 2.80
C LYS A 447 4.36 -5.80 2.99
N LEU A 448 3.34 -5.67 3.84
CA LEU A 448 2.36 -6.73 4.08
C LEU A 448 1.57 -7.07 2.81
N ILE A 449 1.15 -6.06 2.05
CA ILE A 449 0.45 -6.21 0.76
C ILE A 449 1.37 -6.86 -0.28
N GLU A 450 2.64 -6.46 -0.32
CA GLU A 450 3.65 -6.98 -1.25
C GLU A 450 4.14 -8.40 -0.91
N GLY A 451 3.78 -8.92 0.27
CA GLY A 451 4.17 -10.25 0.73
C GLY A 451 5.53 -10.31 1.43
N ASP A 452 6.19 -9.17 1.67
CA ASP A 452 7.36 -9.08 2.56
C ASP A 452 6.90 -9.11 4.03
N LEU A 453 6.54 -10.31 4.49
CA LEU A 453 5.94 -10.50 5.81
C LEU A 453 6.91 -10.20 6.95
N ASP A 454 8.21 -10.47 6.78
CA ASP A 454 9.20 -10.20 7.82
C ASP A 454 9.47 -8.71 7.95
N GLY A 455 9.65 -8.00 6.83
CA GLY A 455 9.79 -6.55 6.84
C GLY A 455 8.51 -5.85 7.32
N ALA A 456 7.34 -6.38 6.98
CA ALA A 456 6.06 -5.88 7.51
C ALA A 456 5.99 -6.04 9.04
N GLU A 457 6.36 -7.20 9.58
CA GLU A 457 6.33 -7.47 11.02
C GLU A 457 7.22 -6.48 11.79
N THR A 458 8.44 -6.22 11.29
CA THR A 458 9.36 -5.24 11.90
C THR A 458 8.73 -3.86 11.99
N LEU A 459 8.23 -3.33 10.87
CA LEU A 459 7.68 -1.96 10.83
C LEU A 459 6.36 -1.85 11.63
N LEU A 460 5.50 -2.86 11.56
CA LEU A 460 4.23 -2.86 12.29
C LEU A 460 4.45 -2.97 13.81
N LYS A 461 5.44 -3.75 14.28
CA LYS A 461 5.81 -3.77 15.71
C LYS A 461 6.36 -2.41 16.16
N GLN A 462 7.25 -1.81 15.37
CA GLN A 462 7.78 -0.48 15.65
C GLN A 462 6.66 0.57 15.76
N ALA A 463 5.71 0.57 14.82
CA ALA A 463 4.56 1.48 14.87
C ALA A 463 3.65 1.22 16.09
N LYS A 464 3.42 -0.04 16.44
CA LYS A 464 2.65 -0.43 17.62
C LYS A 464 3.31 0.05 18.93
N GLU A 465 4.61 -0.13 19.05
CA GLU A 465 5.40 0.36 20.20
C GLU A 465 5.39 1.88 20.31
N ALA A 466 5.34 2.57 19.16
CA ALA A 466 5.19 4.01 19.07
C ALA A 466 3.74 4.52 19.24
N GLY A 467 2.77 3.63 19.50
CA GLY A 467 1.40 4.02 19.89
C GLY A 467 0.34 3.96 18.79
N VAL A 468 0.66 3.49 17.57
CA VAL A 468 -0.34 3.36 16.49
C VAL A 468 -1.27 2.19 16.78
N ILE A 469 -2.53 2.50 17.11
CA ILE A 469 -3.55 1.51 17.53
C ILE A 469 -3.83 0.50 16.41
N ASP A 470 -3.89 0.96 15.15
CA ASP A 470 -4.19 0.13 13.98
C ASP A 470 -3.11 -0.92 13.66
N ALA A 471 -1.88 -0.72 14.15
CA ALA A 471 -0.78 -1.64 13.89
C ALA A 471 -1.04 -3.04 14.46
N ALA A 472 -1.79 -3.13 15.57
CA ALA A 472 -2.16 -4.42 16.16
C ALA A 472 -3.13 -5.21 15.26
N ALA A 473 -4.03 -4.53 14.53
CA ALA A 473 -4.92 -5.19 13.58
C ALA A 473 -4.13 -5.73 12.37
N ASN A 474 -3.19 -4.94 11.84
CA ASN A 474 -2.35 -5.37 10.74
C ASN A 474 -1.38 -6.51 11.09
N LEU A 475 -0.90 -6.59 12.34
CA LEU A 475 -0.15 -7.76 12.81
C LEU A 475 -1.02 -9.04 12.85
N ARG A 476 -2.33 -8.93 13.09
CA ARG A 476 -3.25 -10.08 12.97
C ARG A 476 -3.49 -10.46 11.52
N GLU A 477 -3.62 -9.49 10.62
CA GLU A 477 -3.70 -9.73 9.17
C GLU A 477 -2.45 -10.44 8.64
N LEU A 478 -1.27 -10.03 9.11
CA LEU A 478 -0.01 -10.68 8.82
C LEU A 478 0.00 -12.14 9.27
N GLN A 479 -0.46 -12.43 10.50
CA GLN A 479 -0.52 -13.80 11.00
C GLN A 479 -1.46 -14.66 10.14
N LYS A 480 -2.66 -14.16 9.81
CA LYS A 480 -3.58 -14.87 8.89
C LYS A 480 -2.91 -15.17 7.55
N LYS A 481 -2.10 -14.24 7.03
CA LYS A 481 -1.37 -14.46 5.78
C LYS A 481 -0.26 -15.51 5.91
N ARG A 482 0.44 -15.57 7.05
CA ARG A 482 1.40 -16.65 7.34
C ARG A 482 0.72 -18.01 7.46
N ASP A 483 -0.41 -18.07 8.15
CA ASP A 483 -1.19 -19.29 8.31
C ASP A 483 -1.72 -19.79 6.96
N ASP A 484 -2.19 -18.88 6.09
CA ASP A 484 -2.56 -19.17 4.70
C ASP A 484 -1.37 -19.74 3.91
N ASN A 485 -0.21 -19.09 3.96
CA ASN A 485 0.98 -19.60 3.28
C ASN A 485 1.37 -21.00 3.76
N ALA A 486 1.41 -21.23 5.08
CA ALA A 486 1.72 -22.54 5.66
C ALA A 486 0.69 -23.61 5.27
N LEU A 487 -0.60 -23.25 5.21
CA LEU A 487 -1.65 -24.16 4.76
C LEU A 487 -1.42 -24.60 3.31
N PHE A 488 -1.15 -23.66 2.41
CA PHE A 488 -0.86 -23.98 1.01
C PHE A 488 0.42 -24.81 0.85
N ASP A 489 1.47 -24.48 1.60
CA ASP A 489 2.74 -25.22 1.55
C ASP A 489 2.57 -26.67 2.04
N SER A 490 1.65 -26.92 2.98
CA SER A 490 1.34 -28.27 3.46
C SER A 490 0.82 -29.22 2.37
N PHE A 491 0.24 -28.69 1.29
CA PHE A 491 -0.18 -29.51 0.13
C PHE A 491 0.97 -29.76 -0.87
N ASN A 492 2.07 -29.00 -0.79
CA ASN A 492 3.23 -29.10 -1.68
C ASN A 492 4.35 -30.01 -1.13
N MET A 493 4.38 -30.27 0.18
CA MET A 493 5.45 -31.05 0.85
C MET A 493 5.44 -32.56 0.59
N HIS A 494 4.45 -33.09 -0.13
CA HIS A 494 4.33 -34.51 -0.46
C HIS A 494 4.72 -34.82 -1.92
N ASN A 495 5.74 -34.13 -2.45
CA ASN A 495 6.32 -34.38 -3.79
C ASN A 495 7.65 -35.13 -3.68
#